data_AF-A0A238VXI8-F1
#
_entry.id   AF-A0A238VXI8-F1
#
_cell.length_a   1.000
_cell.length_b   1.000
_cell.length_c   1.000
_cell.angle_alpha   90.00
_cell.angle_beta   90.00
_cell.angle_gamma   90.00
#
_symmetry.space_group_name_H-M   'P 1'
#
loop_
_entity.id
_entity.type
_entity.pdbx_description
1 polymer ?
#
loop_
_entity_poly.entity_id
_entity_poly.type
_entity_poly.pdbx_seq_one_letter_code
_entity_poly.pdbx_strand_id
1 'polypeptide(L)'
;MEEIKLYIEYVAKSIEIAGIITIIIGIVLAMGKFIFTLQGTVTRSYIILRQELGKAILLGLEILVAGDIIGTVVTEPTMDRVLSLAVIVLIRTFLSLSLEVEIEGRFPWQKKETKEK
;
A
#
# COMPACT_ATOMS: atom_id res chain seq x y z
N MET A 1 -25.61 18.34 -8.38
CA MET A 1 -24.47 17.54 -8.86
C MET A 1 -23.16 17.98 -8.21
N GLU A 2 -22.90 19.29 -8.06
CA GLU A 2 -21.70 19.80 -7.35
C GLU A 2 -21.62 19.39 -5.88
N GLU A 3 -22.74 19.37 -5.14
CA GLU A 3 -22.72 18.91 -3.75
C GLU A 3 -22.27 17.44 -3.62
N ILE A 4 -22.73 16.57 -4.52
CA ILE A 4 -22.37 15.15 -4.52
C ILE A 4 -20.85 14.99 -4.75
N LYS A 5 -20.26 15.78 -5.66
CA LYS A 5 -18.81 15.77 -5.90
C LYS A 5 -18.02 16.15 -4.65
N LEU A 6 -18.43 17.20 -3.95
CA LEU A 6 -17.80 17.62 -2.69
C LEU A 6 -17.84 16.50 -1.65
N TYR A 7 -18.98 15.83 -1.46
CA TYR A 7 -19.08 14.71 -0.52
C TYR A 7 -18.16 13.55 -0.90
N ILE A 8 -18.07 13.22 -2.19
CA ILE A 8 -17.18 12.16 -2.68
C ILE A 8 -15.71 12.53 -2.44
N GLU A 9 -15.30 13.76 -2.72
CA GLU A 9 -13.93 14.22 -2.46
C GLU A 9 -13.57 14.13 -0.98
N TYR A 10 -14.48 14.52 -0.09
CA TYR A 10 -14.26 14.37 1.35
C TYR A 10 -14.10 12.90 1.76
N VAL A 11 -14.94 12.01 1.21
CA VAL A 11 -14.85 10.58 1.49
C VAL A 11 -13.52 10.02 0.97
N ALA A 12 -13.16 10.28 -0.29
CA ALA A 12 -11.90 9.84 -0.88
C ALA A 12 -10.70 10.29 -0.05
N LYS A 13 -10.65 11.59 0.29
CA LYS A 13 -9.58 12.16 1.10
C LYS A 13 -9.50 11.58 2.50
N SER A 14 -10.66 11.27 3.12
CA SER A 14 -10.68 10.61 4.42
C SER A 14 -10.11 9.19 4.36
N ILE A 15 -10.38 8.44 3.28
CA ILE A 15 -9.83 7.10 3.04
C ILE A 15 -8.32 7.18 2.80
N GLU A 16 -7.86 8.17 2.02
CA GLU A 16 -6.43 8.42 1.80
C GLU A 16 -5.70 8.68 3.13
N ILE A 17 -6.24 9.57 3.95
CA ILE A 17 -5.69 9.87 5.28
C ILE A 17 -5.62 8.61 6.15
N ALA A 18 -6.68 7.79 6.15
CA ALA A 18 -6.69 6.53 6.90
C ALA A 18 -5.61 5.56 6.41
N GLY A 19 -5.40 5.45 5.10
CA GLY A 19 -4.33 4.65 4.51
C GLY A 19 -2.95 5.12 4.94
N ILE A 20 -2.67 6.43 4.87
CA ILE A 20 -1.42 7.04 5.33
C ILE A 20 -1.18 6.76 6.81
N ILE A 21 -2.20 6.97 7.65
CA ILE A 21 -2.12 6.70 9.10
C ILE A 21 -1.79 5.24 9.37
N THR A 22 -2.41 4.31 8.63
CA THR A 22 -2.16 2.87 8.77
C THR A 22 -0.70 2.53 8.47
N ILE A 23 -0.11 3.09 7.41
CA ILE A 23 1.31 2.93 7.08
C ILE A 23 2.19 3.44 8.22
N ILE A 24 1.93 4.67 8.69
CA ILE A 24 2.72 5.30 9.75
C ILE A 24 2.68 4.47 11.03
N ILE A 25 1.50 4.04 11.47
CA ILE A 25 1.34 3.20 12.67
C ILE A 25 2.12 1.90 12.50
N GLY A 26 1.99 1.23 11.35
CA GLY A 26 2.69 -0.02 11.10
C GLY A 26 4.21 0.14 11.10
N ILE A 27 4.73 1.24 10.54
CA ILE A 27 6.17 1.57 10.60
C ILE A 27 6.62 1.79 12.05
N VAL A 28 5.88 2.58 12.82
CA VAL A 28 6.22 2.85 14.23
C VAL A 28 6.23 1.57 15.06
N LEU A 29 5.23 0.70 14.87
CA LEU A 29 5.16 -0.59 15.54
C LEU A 29 6.31 -1.52 15.13
N ALA A 30 6.66 -1.57 13.83
CA ALA A 30 7.77 -2.37 13.33
C ALA A 30 9.12 -1.88 13.91
N MET A 31 9.34 -0.56 13.96
CA MET A 31 10.53 0.03 14.58
C MET A 31 10.59 -0.23 16.08
N GLY A 32 9.48 -0.06 16.79
CA GLY A 32 9.39 -0.37 18.22
C GLY A 32 9.78 -1.82 18.49
N LYS A 33 9.16 -2.77 17.77
CA LYS A 33 9.52 -4.21 17.86
C LYS A 33 10.99 -4.45 17.56
N PHE A 34 11.56 -3.82 16.54
CA PHE A 34 12.97 -3.98 16.19
C PHE A 34 13.89 -3.56 17.34
N ILE A 35 13.64 -2.40 17.96
CA ILE A 35 14.42 -1.90 19.11
C ILE A 35 14.32 -2.85 20.31
N PHE A 36 13.14 -3.39 20.61
CA PHE A 36 12.99 -4.36 21.71
C PHE A 36 13.61 -5.73 21.39
N THR A 37 13.66 -6.12 20.10
CA THR A 37 14.21 -7.42 19.66
C THR A 37 15.72 -7.37 19.39
N LEU A 38 16.36 -6.20 19.54
CA LEU A 38 17.82 -6.04 19.38
C LEU A 38 18.64 -6.85 20.40
N GLN A 39 18.01 -7.43 21.43
CA GLN A 39 18.64 -8.38 22.37
C GLN A 39 18.90 -9.77 21.76
N GLY A 40 18.41 -10.05 20.53
CA GLY A 40 18.65 -11.29 19.78
C GLY A 40 19.77 -11.17 18.71
N THR A 41 19.76 -12.07 17.72
CA THR A 41 20.72 -12.01 16.60
C THR A 41 20.32 -10.95 15.56
N VAL A 42 21.26 -10.07 15.19
CA VAL A 42 21.06 -8.93 14.27
C VAL A 42 20.35 -9.35 12.96
N THR A 43 20.73 -10.49 12.40
CA THR A 43 20.15 -11.03 11.16
C THR A 43 18.65 -11.33 11.30
N ARG A 44 18.22 -11.88 12.44
CA ARG A 44 16.80 -12.24 12.67
C ARG A 44 15.95 -10.99 12.88
N SER A 45 16.48 -10.00 13.60
CA SER A 45 15.80 -8.73 13.85
C SER A 45 15.58 -7.93 12.56
N TYR A 46 16.54 -7.95 11.63
CA TYR A 46 16.39 -7.30 10.32
C TYR A 46 15.30 -7.95 9.45
N ILE A 47 15.24 -9.28 9.41
CA ILE A 47 14.21 -10.01 8.65
C ILE A 47 12.81 -9.67 9.18
N ILE A 48 12.63 -9.67 10.51
CA ILE A 48 11.36 -9.33 11.15
C ILE A 48 10.97 -7.88 10.84
N LEU A 49 11.90 -6.93 10.93
CA LEU A 49 11.65 -5.54 10.59
C LEU A 49 11.15 -5.40 9.14
N ARG A 50 11.84 -6.02 8.18
CA ARG A 50 11.46 -5.95 6.75
C ARG A 50 10.09 -6.59 6.49
N GLN A 51 9.77 -7.69 7.16
CA GLN A 51 8.46 -8.34 7.05
C GLN A 51 7.33 -7.46 7.61
N GLU A 52 7.50 -6.88 8.79
CA GLU A 52 6.47 -6.05 9.42
C GLU A 52 6.27 -4.73 8.67
N LEU A 53 7.36 -4.12 8.17
CA LEU A 53 7.29 -2.96 7.27
C LEU A 53 6.54 -3.29 5.98
N GLY A 54 6.88 -4.42 5.35
CA GLY A 54 6.21 -4.87 4.14
C GLY A 54 4.70 -5.04 4.31
N LYS A 55 4.27 -5.70 5.41
CA LYS A 55 2.84 -5.86 5.72
C LYS A 55 2.13 -4.53 5.96
N ALA A 56 2.76 -3.62 6.70
CA ALA A 56 2.20 -2.29 7.00
C ALA A 56 1.99 -1.47 5.72
N ILE A 57 2.99 -1.48 4.84
CA ILE A 57 2.95 -0.79 3.56
C ILE A 57 1.89 -1.41 2.66
N LEU A 58 1.82 -2.75 2.56
CA LEU A 58 0.85 -3.44 1.72
C LEU A 58 -0.59 -3.15 2.17
N LEU A 59 -0.88 -3.23 3.47
CA LEU A 59 -2.21 -2.90 4.02
C LEU A 59 -2.59 -1.44 3.76
N GLY A 60 -1.66 -0.52 4.00
CA GLY A 60 -1.89 0.89 3.72
C GLY A 60 -2.15 1.14 2.24
N LEU A 61 -1.42 0.44 1.37
CA LEU A 61 -1.66 0.48 -0.06
C LEU A 61 -3.02 -0.11 -0.42
N GLU A 62 -3.54 -1.16 0.20
CA GLU A 62 -4.91 -1.61 -0.11
C GLU A 62 -5.96 -0.50 0.17
N ILE A 63 -5.81 0.22 1.28
CA ILE A 63 -6.71 1.31 1.66
C ILE A 63 -6.56 2.51 0.71
N LEU A 64 -5.32 2.89 0.40
CA LEU A 64 -5.04 4.00 -0.50
C LEU A 64 -5.60 3.74 -1.93
N VAL A 65 -5.78 2.48 -2.37
CA VAL A 65 -6.36 2.18 -3.71
C VAL A 65 -7.80 2.62 -3.73
N ALA A 66 -8.53 2.33 -2.65
CA ALA A 66 -9.93 2.68 -2.55
C ALA A 66 -10.13 4.20 -2.61
N GLY A 67 -9.26 4.97 -1.93
CA GLY A 67 -9.26 6.44 -1.97
C GLY A 67 -9.10 6.98 -3.40
N ASP A 68 -8.04 6.55 -4.10
CA ASP A 68 -7.76 6.98 -5.48
C ASP A 68 -8.91 6.63 -6.44
N ILE A 69 -9.50 5.44 -6.34
CA ILE A 69 -10.61 5.02 -7.21
C ILE A 69 -11.84 5.91 -6.97
N ILE A 70 -12.24 6.08 -5.70
CA ILE A 70 -13.43 6.85 -5.34
C ILE A 70 -13.27 8.33 -5.72
N GLY A 71 -12.11 8.90 -5.42
CA GLY A 71 -11.82 10.30 -5.65
C GLY A 71 -11.81 10.68 -7.13
N THR A 72 -11.46 9.74 -8.01
CA THR A 72 -11.13 10.09 -9.40
C THR A 72 -12.09 9.53 -10.45
N VAL A 73 -12.72 8.37 -10.20
CA VAL A 73 -13.71 7.81 -11.14
C VAL A 73 -15.05 8.55 -11.07
N VAL A 74 -15.40 9.13 -9.92
CA VAL A 74 -16.77 9.58 -9.65
C VAL A 74 -16.96 11.10 -9.75
N THR A 75 -15.90 11.90 -9.60
CA THR A 75 -16.00 13.37 -9.47
C THR A 75 -15.91 14.12 -10.81
N GLU A 76 -15.01 13.75 -11.72
CA GLU A 76 -14.86 14.45 -13.01
C GLU A 76 -14.08 13.61 -14.04
N PRO A 77 -14.77 12.95 -15.01
CA PRO A 77 -14.12 12.18 -16.06
C PRO A 77 -13.59 13.10 -17.18
N THR A 78 -12.71 14.05 -16.84
CA THR A 78 -11.98 14.86 -17.85
C THR A 78 -10.70 14.15 -18.27
N MET A 79 -10.27 14.33 -19.52
CA MET A 79 -9.12 13.61 -20.07
C MET A 79 -7.83 13.88 -19.27
N ASP A 80 -7.62 15.11 -18.80
CA ASP A 80 -6.44 15.50 -18.01
C ASP A 80 -6.41 14.84 -16.62
N ARG A 81 -7.57 14.72 -15.97
CA ARG A 81 -7.71 14.04 -14.68
C ARG A 81 -7.53 12.53 -14.81
N VAL A 82 -8.09 11.93 -15.86
CA VAL A 82 -7.91 10.51 -16.19
C VAL A 82 -6.44 10.19 -16.47
N LEU A 83 -5.72 11.06 -17.21
CA LEU A 83 -4.29 10.92 -17.46
C LEU A 83 -3.46 10.99 -16.17
N SER A 84 -3.73 11.98 -15.31
CA SER A 84 -3.04 12.12 -14.03
C SER A 84 -3.28 10.90 -13.12
N LEU A 85 -4.53 10.42 -13.07
CA LEU A 85 -4.89 9.18 -12.36
C LEU A 85 -4.16 7.97 -12.92
N ALA A 86 -4.15 7.79 -14.24
CA ALA A 86 -3.50 6.66 -14.88
C ALA A 86 -2.01 6.61 -14.55
N VAL A 87 -1.34 7.76 -14.48
CA VAL A 87 0.06 7.87 -14.04
C VAL A 87 0.22 7.47 -12.57
N ILE A 88 -0.64 7.98 -11.68
CA ILE A 88 -0.59 7.64 -10.25
C ILE A 88 -0.81 6.13 -10.04
N VAL A 89 -1.81 5.55 -10.70
CA VAL A 89 -2.11 4.12 -10.65
C VAL A 89 -0.95 3.29 -11.21
N LEU A 90 -0.29 3.73 -12.29
CA LEU A 90 0.90 3.08 -12.84
C LEU A 90 2.06 3.07 -11.86
N ILE A 91 2.40 4.23 -11.28
CA ILE A 91 3.47 4.37 -10.28
C ILE A 91 3.19 3.44 -9.12
N ARG A 92 1.95 3.47 -8.62
CA ARG A 92 1.51 2.64 -7.50
C ARG A 92 1.64 1.15 -7.81
N THR A 93 1.13 0.71 -8.94
CA THR A 93 1.19 -0.70 -9.35
C THR A 93 2.63 -1.17 -9.45
N PHE A 94 3.51 -0.33 -10.02
CA PHE A 94 4.93 -0.64 -10.13
C PHE A 94 5.63 -0.72 -8.76
N LEU A 95 5.35 0.21 -7.84
CA LEU A 95 5.93 0.22 -6.49
C LEU A 95 5.43 -0.96 -5.65
N SER A 96 4.11 -1.21 -5.64
CA SER A 96 3.52 -2.36 -4.95
C SER A 96 4.14 -3.67 -5.44
N LEU A 97 4.24 -3.83 -6.76
CA LEU A 97 4.76 -5.06 -7.37
C LEU A 97 6.25 -5.24 -7.13
N SER A 98 7.03 -4.14 -7.16
CA SER A 98 8.46 -4.18 -6.85
C SER A 98 8.72 -4.60 -5.39
N LEU A 99 7.94 -4.04 -4.44
CA LEU A 99 8.04 -4.41 -3.02
C LEU A 99 7.63 -5.87 -2.78
N GLU A 100 6.54 -6.32 -3.40
CA GLU A 100 6.07 -7.70 -3.26
C GLU A 100 7.09 -8.70 -3.80
N VAL A 101 7.68 -8.42 -4.97
CA VAL A 101 8.77 -9.22 -5.55
C VAL A 101 10.01 -9.22 -4.67
N GLU A 102 10.37 -8.07 -4.09
CA GLU A 102 11.53 -7.95 -3.19
C GLU A 102 11.34 -8.71 -1.88
N ILE A 103 10.11 -8.76 -1.36
CA ILE A 103 9.76 -9.46 -0.11
C ILE A 103 9.61 -10.96 -0.35
N GLU A 104 8.90 -11.37 -1.40
CA GLU A 104 8.62 -12.79 -1.69
C GLU A 104 9.73 -13.49 -2.48
N GLY A 105 10.58 -12.72 -3.18
CA GLY A 105 11.59 -13.23 -4.10
C GLY A 105 11.01 -13.83 -5.39
N ARG A 106 9.73 -13.60 -5.66
CA ARG A 106 8.99 -14.15 -6.81
C ARG A 106 7.96 -13.16 -7.29
N PHE A 107 7.66 -13.21 -8.58
CA PHE A 107 6.59 -12.42 -9.16
C PHE A 107 5.21 -12.98 -8.77
N PRO A 108 4.18 -12.13 -8.60
CA PRO A 108 2.85 -12.57 -8.17
C PRO A 108 2.18 -13.53 -9.16
N TRP A 109 2.58 -13.52 -10.44
CA TRP A 109 2.11 -14.46 -11.45
C TRP A 109 2.87 -15.80 -11.49
N GLN A 110 3.89 -15.99 -10.65
CA GLN A 110 4.54 -17.29 -10.51
C GLN A 110 3.67 -18.21 -9.64
N LYS A 111 2.99 -19.17 -10.28
CA LYS A 111 2.24 -20.21 -9.57
C LYS A 111 3.17 -20.93 -8.60
N LYS A 112 2.73 -21.14 -7.35
CA LYS A 112 3.36 -22.10 -6.45
C LYS A 112 3.43 -23.43 -7.20
N GLU A 113 4.63 -23.93 -7.46
CA GLU A 113 4.79 -25.33 -7.83
C GLU A 113 4.28 -26.17 -6.67
N THR A 114 3.04 -26.61 -6.77
CA THR A 114 2.49 -27.65 -5.92
C THR A 114 3.30 -28.90 -6.22
N LYS A 115 4.37 -29.13 -5.46
CA LYS A 115 4.97 -30.46 -5.37
C LYS A 115 3.95 -31.35 -4.65
N GLU A 116 3.01 -31.89 -5.41
CA GLU A 116 2.29 -33.11 -5.01
C GLU A 116 3.35 -34.19 -4.78
N LYS A 117 3.39 -34.69 -3.55
CA LYS A 117 4.06 -35.94 -3.20
C LYS A 117 3.07 -37.07 -3.34
#